data_AF-A0A3D3BG38-F1
#
_entry.id   AF-A0A3D3BG38-F1
#
_cell.length_a   1.000
_cell.length_b   1.000
_cell.length_c   1.000
_cell.angle_alpha   90.00
_cell.angle_beta   90.00
_cell.angle_gamma   90.00
#
_symmetry.space_group_name_H-M   'P 1'
#
loop_
_entity.id
_entity.type
_entity.pdbx_description
1 polymer ?
#
loop_
_entity_poly.entity_id
_entity_poly.type
_entity_poly.pdbx_seq_one_letter_code
_entity_poly.pdbx_strand_id
1 'polypeptide(L)'
;MRWQVERVESFIRRISAKASLSFIAAIIVLCTSIWGLTPALADRDNPQRERGACEGAYPGWLRGIVDGYNDLSKSPVENPSNLLLKVPTPAALPKGDARLGFGDGLQEGFKLGVAYGVELGKAARTRDNVSQKMADLTAQFQAYIQTHCVEPAAALNWDTTFMNDRGTSTVSSLNEARLVMHLAANANQMAIQAENLAQEAKEAEAKGDQAVVTALKAGAQSSAQTAANFAQMAKSHAATGREEAVQAIIDAQAAADRAKKAADSIGG
;
A
#
# COMPACT_ATOMS: atom_id res chain seq x y z
N MET A 1 -30.90 3.30 -51.62
CA MET A 1 -29.65 2.87 -50.94
C MET A 1 -28.47 2.74 -51.93
N ARG A 2 -28.17 3.78 -52.73
CA ARG A 2 -26.95 3.87 -53.57
C ARG A 2 -26.14 5.14 -53.33
N TRP A 3 -26.59 6.03 -52.44
CA TRP A 3 -26.00 7.36 -52.21
C TRP A 3 -25.11 7.47 -50.95
N GLN A 4 -24.97 6.39 -50.18
CA GLN A 4 -24.15 6.34 -48.96
C GLN A 4 -22.87 5.50 -49.12
N VAL A 5 -22.75 4.71 -50.18
CA VAL A 5 -21.53 3.90 -50.47
C VAL A 5 -20.47 4.73 -51.22
N GLU A 6 -20.88 5.65 -52.09
CA GLU A 6 -19.95 6.49 -52.87
C GLU A 6 -19.19 7.53 -52.03
N ARG A 7 -19.70 7.92 -50.84
CA ARG A 7 -18.99 8.85 -49.95
C ARG A 7 -17.81 8.20 -49.22
N VAL A 8 -17.89 6.91 -48.91
CA VAL A 8 -16.86 6.19 -48.15
C VAL A 8 -15.66 5.82 -49.04
N GLU A 9 -15.90 5.44 -50.30
CA GLU A 9 -14.82 5.14 -51.25
C GLU A 9 -13.95 6.36 -51.59
N SER A 10 -14.55 7.57 -51.64
CA SER A 10 -13.80 8.81 -51.92
C SER A 10 -12.89 9.24 -50.77
N PHE A 11 -13.21 8.87 -49.53
CA PHE A 11 -12.42 9.21 -48.34
C PHE A 11 -11.23 8.25 -48.19
N ILE A 12 -11.44 6.95 -48.44
CA ILE A 12 -10.38 5.94 -48.40
C ILE A 12 -9.38 6.14 -49.54
N ARG A 13 -9.82 6.59 -50.73
CA ARG A 13 -8.93 6.94 -51.85
C ARG A 13 -8.11 8.22 -51.65
N ARG A 14 -8.44 9.08 -50.68
CA ARG A 14 -7.67 10.33 -50.41
C ARG A 14 -6.57 10.17 -49.38
N ILE A 15 -6.55 9.08 -48.61
CA ILE A 15 -5.47 8.80 -47.66
C ILE A 15 -4.42 7.85 -48.27
N SER A 16 -4.77 7.07 -49.29
CA SER A 16 -3.86 6.11 -49.94
C SER A 16 -2.94 6.70 -51.05
N ALA A 17 -2.90 8.01 -51.25
CA ALA A 17 -2.20 8.61 -52.40
C ALA A 17 -1.07 9.60 -52.06
N LYS A 18 -0.63 9.72 -50.80
CA LYS A 18 0.53 10.56 -50.41
C LYS A 18 1.42 9.95 -49.31
N ALA A 19 1.81 8.70 -49.48
CA ALA A 19 2.97 8.12 -48.77
C ALA A 19 3.73 7.19 -49.72
N SER A 20 4.32 7.79 -50.75
CA SER A 20 5.22 7.13 -51.68
C SER A 20 6.62 6.98 -51.09
N LEU A 21 7.07 5.72 -51.05
CA LEU A 21 8.44 5.32 -51.44
C LEU A 21 9.59 5.85 -50.57
N SER A 22 9.68 5.39 -49.32
CA SER A 22 10.98 5.28 -48.59
C SER A 22 10.97 4.31 -47.39
N PHE A 23 9.89 3.57 -47.10
CA PHE A 23 9.79 2.78 -45.86
C PHE A 23 9.74 1.25 -46.04
N ILE A 24 9.89 0.74 -47.27
CA ILE A 24 9.95 -0.71 -47.56
C ILE A 24 11.35 -1.03 -48.12
N ALA A 25 12.37 -0.72 -47.31
CA ALA A 25 13.74 -1.19 -47.48
C ALA A 25 14.46 -1.39 -46.12
N ALA A 26 13.70 -1.42 -45.01
CA ALA A 26 14.25 -1.53 -43.65
C ALA A 26 13.71 -2.73 -42.86
N ILE A 27 13.15 -3.76 -43.53
CA ILE A 27 12.60 -4.95 -42.85
C ILE A 27 13.30 -6.27 -43.26
N ILE A 28 14.26 -6.25 -44.19
CA ILE A 28 15.03 -7.47 -44.55
C ILE A 28 16.51 -7.13 -44.78
N VAL A 29 17.18 -6.54 -43.79
CA VAL A 29 18.65 -6.62 -43.61
C VAL A 29 18.96 -6.52 -42.12
N LEU A 30 18.82 -7.64 -41.40
CA LEU A 30 19.53 -7.90 -40.14
C LEU A 30 19.54 -9.40 -39.83
N CYS A 31 19.75 -10.20 -40.88
CA CYS A 31 20.30 -11.54 -40.77
C CYS A 31 21.62 -11.54 -41.53
N THR A 32 22.70 -11.14 -40.86
CA THR A 32 24.04 -11.77 -40.89
C THR A 32 25.07 -10.84 -40.25
N SER A 33 25.89 -11.42 -39.37
CA SER A 33 27.08 -10.89 -38.71
C SER A 33 26.86 -9.88 -37.56
N ILE A 34 27.01 -10.34 -36.32
CA ILE A 34 28.29 -10.27 -35.57
C ILE A 34 28.15 -11.16 -34.32
N TRP A 35 29.06 -12.11 -34.19
CA TRP A 35 29.33 -12.83 -32.96
C TRP A 35 29.79 -11.88 -31.86
N GLY A 36 29.36 -12.14 -30.62
CA GLY A 36 29.95 -11.54 -29.43
C GLY A 36 29.02 -10.57 -28.71
N LEU A 37 28.01 -11.14 -28.05
CA LEU A 37 27.45 -10.74 -26.75
C LEU A 37 26.17 -11.55 -26.63
N THR A 38 26.22 -12.65 -25.89
CA THR A 38 25.03 -13.28 -25.32
C THR A 38 24.28 -12.22 -24.50
N PRO A 39 23.09 -11.73 -24.90
CA PRO A 39 22.22 -11.21 -23.88
C PRO A 39 21.74 -12.42 -23.09
N ALA A 40 22.15 -12.51 -21.83
CA ALA A 40 21.56 -13.41 -20.85
C ALA A 40 20.09 -12.98 -20.56
N LEU A 41 19.25 -13.11 -21.58
CA LEU A 41 17.80 -12.83 -21.57
C LEU A 41 17.03 -14.05 -22.10
N ALA A 42 17.52 -15.25 -21.77
CA ALA A 42 16.72 -16.47 -21.82
C ALA A 42 16.49 -16.90 -20.36
N ASP A 43 15.21 -17.12 -20.01
CA ASP A 43 14.64 -17.47 -18.69
C ASP A 43 14.60 -16.37 -17.61
N ARG A 44 13.68 -15.41 -17.77
CA ARG A 44 13.09 -14.69 -16.63
C ARG A 44 11.83 -15.38 -16.08
N ASP A 45 11.17 -16.23 -16.86
CA ASP A 45 9.95 -16.95 -16.49
C ASP A 45 10.28 -18.37 -15.98
N ASN A 46 11.11 -18.47 -14.93
CA ASN A 46 11.35 -19.75 -14.26
C ASN A 46 10.33 -19.94 -13.12
N PRO A 47 9.50 -21.00 -13.12
CA PRO A 47 8.56 -21.29 -12.03
C PRO A 47 9.18 -21.28 -10.63
N GLN A 48 10.47 -21.61 -10.51
CA GLN A 48 11.19 -21.54 -9.25
C GLN A 48 11.41 -20.11 -8.77
N ARG A 49 11.76 -19.19 -9.68
CA ARG A 49 11.94 -17.77 -9.38
C ARG A 49 10.61 -17.12 -9.01
N GLU A 50 9.56 -17.42 -9.78
CA GLU A 50 8.18 -16.97 -9.54
C GLU A 50 7.70 -17.38 -8.13
N ARG A 51 7.89 -18.65 -7.77
CA ARG A 51 7.59 -19.16 -6.42
C ARG A 51 8.37 -18.41 -5.34
N GLY A 52 9.67 -18.19 -5.55
CA GLY A 52 10.48 -17.38 -4.65
C GLY A 52 9.91 -15.97 -4.46
N ALA A 53 9.59 -15.31 -5.57
CA ALA A 53 9.04 -13.96 -5.60
C ALA A 53 7.71 -13.85 -4.85
N CYS A 54 6.85 -14.86 -4.99
CA CYS A 54 5.64 -14.98 -4.19
C CYS A 54 5.93 -15.04 -2.67
N GLU A 55 6.87 -15.89 -2.26
CA GLU A 55 7.24 -16.09 -0.85
C GLU A 55 7.84 -14.84 -0.20
N GLY A 56 8.61 -14.06 -0.96
CA GLY A 56 9.24 -12.82 -0.49
C GLY A 56 8.31 -11.62 -0.43
N ALA A 57 7.28 -11.58 -1.28
CA ALA A 57 6.46 -10.38 -1.49
C ALA A 57 5.73 -9.89 -0.23
N TYR A 58 5.04 -10.78 0.49
CA TYR A 58 4.24 -10.39 1.65
C TYR A 58 5.08 -9.93 2.86
N PRO A 59 6.15 -10.63 3.27
CA PRO A 59 7.06 -10.12 4.29
C PRO A 59 7.67 -8.77 3.92
N GLY A 60 8.12 -8.62 2.67
CA GLY A 60 8.63 -7.35 2.14
C GLY A 60 7.60 -6.25 2.32
N TRP A 61 6.37 -6.49 1.87
CA TRP A 61 5.23 -5.58 2.00
C TRP A 61 4.97 -5.15 3.44
N LEU A 62 4.91 -6.09 4.38
CA LEU A 62 4.70 -5.79 5.80
C LEU A 62 5.80 -4.90 6.36
N ARG A 63 7.07 -5.19 6.05
CA ARG A 63 8.19 -4.35 6.49
C ARG A 63 8.10 -2.95 5.88
N GLY A 64 7.78 -2.88 4.60
CA GLY A 64 7.59 -1.62 3.89
C GLY A 64 6.50 -0.76 4.53
N ILE A 65 5.36 -1.34 4.89
CA ILE A 65 4.27 -0.60 5.57
C ILE A 65 4.78 0.06 6.84
N VAL A 66 5.50 -0.69 7.68
CA VAL A 66 6.00 -0.16 8.95
C VAL A 66 7.01 0.97 8.72
N ASP A 67 7.92 0.80 7.78
CA ASP A 67 8.93 1.82 7.49
C ASP A 67 8.32 3.07 6.83
N GLY A 68 7.32 2.90 5.97
CA GLY A 68 6.57 4.00 5.37
C GLY A 68 5.74 4.77 6.39
N TYR A 69 5.05 4.08 7.29
CA TYR A 69 4.20 4.69 8.32
C TYR A 69 4.99 5.57 9.29
N ASN A 70 6.19 5.11 9.65
CA ASN A 70 7.09 5.76 10.61
C ASN A 70 8.09 6.73 9.94
N ASP A 71 7.96 7.00 8.63
CA ASP A 71 8.91 7.79 7.81
C ASP A 71 10.38 7.32 7.94
N LEU A 72 10.58 6.03 8.25
CA LEU A 72 11.90 5.43 8.39
C LEU A 72 12.56 5.15 7.04
N SER A 73 11.82 5.26 5.94
CA SER A 73 12.35 5.17 4.57
C SER A 73 13.40 6.25 4.23
N LYS A 74 13.49 7.33 5.03
CA LYS A 74 14.50 8.39 4.93
C LYS A 74 15.56 8.34 6.05
N SER A 75 15.41 7.44 7.02
CA SER A 75 16.28 7.33 8.20
C SER A 75 17.63 6.69 7.79
N PRO A 76 18.76 6.99 8.48
CA PRO A 76 20.09 6.48 8.13
C PRO A 76 20.29 4.98 8.43
N VAL A 77 19.22 4.18 8.43
CA VAL A 77 19.31 2.74 8.25
C VAL A 77 19.66 2.53 6.78
N GLU A 78 20.97 2.66 6.51
CA GLU A 78 21.61 2.61 5.21
C GLU A 78 21.05 1.47 4.35
N ASN A 79 20.37 1.85 3.28
CA ASN A 79 19.88 0.99 2.22
C ASN A 79 18.82 -0.03 2.69
N PRO A 80 17.53 0.16 2.38
CA PRO A 80 16.50 -0.87 2.60
C PRO A 80 16.90 -2.23 2.01
N SER A 81 17.71 -2.22 0.95
CA SER A 81 18.38 -3.38 0.39
C SER A 81 19.22 -4.15 1.43
N ASN A 82 19.95 -3.49 2.33
CA ASN A 82 20.79 -4.14 3.34
C ASN A 82 19.98 -4.89 4.41
N LEU A 83 18.81 -4.37 4.79
CA LEU A 83 17.88 -5.04 5.69
C LEU A 83 17.26 -6.27 5.02
N LEU A 84 16.79 -6.11 3.77
CA LEU A 84 16.21 -7.20 2.99
C LEU A 84 17.24 -8.29 2.65
N LEU A 85 18.52 -7.93 2.49
CA LEU A 85 19.63 -8.87 2.29
C LEU A 85 19.91 -9.76 3.52
N LYS A 86 19.48 -9.35 4.73
CA LYS A 86 19.64 -10.12 5.97
C LYS A 86 18.42 -10.98 6.30
N VAL A 87 17.29 -10.80 5.60
CA VAL A 87 16.11 -11.65 5.79
C VAL A 87 16.48 -13.07 5.39
N PRO A 88 16.38 -14.05 6.30
CA PRO A 88 16.80 -15.40 6.01
C PRO A 88 15.94 -15.99 4.90
N THR A 89 16.58 -16.42 3.82
CA THR A 89 15.89 -17.14 2.75
C THR A 89 15.37 -18.47 3.31
N PRO A 90 14.08 -18.81 3.15
CA PRO A 90 13.52 -20.04 3.69
C PRO A 90 14.32 -21.26 3.23
N ALA A 91 14.69 -22.14 4.16
CA ALA A 91 15.45 -23.36 3.84
C ALA A 91 14.66 -24.31 2.92
N ALA A 92 13.33 -24.19 2.93
CA ALA A 92 12.41 -24.90 2.04
C ALA A 92 12.53 -24.47 0.56
N LEU A 93 13.10 -23.29 0.27
CA LEU A 93 13.34 -22.86 -1.10
C LEU A 93 14.55 -23.58 -1.71
N PRO A 94 14.38 -24.21 -2.89
CA PRO A 94 15.49 -24.75 -3.66
C PRO A 94 16.60 -23.70 -3.84
N LYS A 95 17.86 -24.13 -3.85
CA LYS A 95 18.99 -23.24 -4.19
C LYS A 95 18.86 -22.76 -5.63
N GLY A 96 19.51 -21.64 -5.95
CA GLY A 96 19.47 -21.05 -7.30
C GLY A 96 18.31 -20.08 -7.44
N ASP A 97 17.56 -20.19 -8.53
CA ASP A 97 16.59 -19.17 -8.99
C ASP A 97 15.46 -18.88 -8.00
N ALA A 98 15.03 -19.86 -7.20
CA ALA A 98 14.02 -19.61 -6.17
C ALA A 98 14.49 -18.66 -5.06
N ARG A 99 15.78 -18.69 -4.71
CA ARG A 99 16.34 -17.75 -3.72
C ARG A 99 16.53 -16.36 -4.28
N LEU A 100 16.88 -16.26 -5.58
CA LEU A 100 16.94 -14.97 -6.27
C LEU A 100 15.54 -14.35 -6.37
N GLY A 101 14.54 -15.16 -6.75
CA GLY A 101 13.14 -14.75 -6.77
C GLY A 101 12.66 -14.27 -5.41
N PHE A 102 13.03 -14.95 -4.31
CA PHE A 102 12.71 -14.50 -2.96
C PHE A 102 13.22 -13.09 -2.65
N GLY A 103 14.46 -12.77 -3.07
CA GLY A 103 15.00 -11.42 -2.98
C GLY A 103 14.21 -10.40 -3.80
N ASP A 104 13.88 -10.75 -5.05
CA ASP A 104 13.08 -9.89 -5.94
C ASP A 104 11.70 -9.59 -5.33
N GLY A 105 11.03 -10.62 -4.81
CA GLY A 105 9.75 -10.53 -4.11
C GLY A 105 9.81 -9.63 -2.89
N LEU A 106 10.80 -9.85 -2.01
CA LEU A 106 11.04 -9.01 -0.85
C LEU A 106 11.17 -7.53 -1.23
N GLN A 107 11.93 -7.24 -2.29
CA GLN A 107 12.17 -5.87 -2.73
C GLN A 107 10.94 -5.20 -3.31
N GLU A 108 10.20 -5.85 -4.21
CA GLU A 108 9.01 -5.25 -4.82
C GLU A 108 7.88 -5.12 -3.79
N GLY A 109 7.69 -6.14 -2.96
CA GLY A 109 6.79 -6.08 -1.81
C GLY A 109 7.12 -4.90 -0.91
N PHE A 110 8.38 -4.75 -0.50
CA PHE A 110 8.83 -3.64 0.34
C PHE A 110 8.53 -2.27 -0.28
N LYS A 111 8.86 -2.07 -1.55
CA LYS A 111 8.62 -0.81 -2.25
C LYS A 111 7.14 -0.41 -2.24
N LEU A 112 6.26 -1.34 -2.59
CA LEU A 112 4.82 -1.05 -2.57
C LEU A 112 4.29 -0.89 -1.14
N GLY A 113 4.83 -1.66 -0.19
CA GLY A 113 4.54 -1.54 1.23
C GLY A 113 4.90 -0.17 1.80
N VAL A 114 6.06 0.39 1.44
CA VAL A 114 6.47 1.75 1.85
C VAL A 114 5.47 2.79 1.34
N ALA A 115 5.11 2.71 0.06
CA ALA A 115 4.12 3.62 -0.51
C ALA A 115 2.78 3.53 0.24
N TYR A 116 2.34 2.32 0.58
CA TYR A 116 1.12 2.10 1.35
C TYR A 116 1.25 2.64 2.78
N GLY A 117 2.36 2.37 3.46
CA GLY A 117 2.65 2.84 4.81
C GLY A 117 2.63 4.36 4.92
N VAL A 118 3.20 5.06 3.92
CA VAL A 118 3.17 6.53 3.86
C VAL A 118 1.74 7.05 3.78
N GLU A 119 0.90 6.48 2.92
CA GLU A 119 -0.50 6.90 2.80
C GLU A 119 -1.30 6.54 4.06
N LEU A 120 -1.03 5.40 4.68
CA LEU A 120 -1.64 5.02 5.96
C LEU A 120 -1.24 5.97 7.09
N GLY A 121 0.02 6.41 7.13
CA GLY A 121 0.50 7.43 8.07
C GLY A 121 -0.18 8.79 7.86
N LYS A 122 -0.45 9.18 6.61
CA LYS A 122 -1.27 10.37 6.32
C LYS A 122 -2.71 10.18 6.79
N ALA A 123 -3.32 9.02 6.52
CA ALA A 123 -4.68 8.70 6.96
C ALA A 123 -4.86 8.79 8.48
N ALA A 124 -3.81 8.48 9.24
CA ALA A 124 -3.79 8.53 10.70
C ALA A 124 -3.57 9.94 11.28
N ARG A 125 -3.01 10.87 10.51
CA ARG A 125 -2.54 12.18 11.04
C ARG A 125 -3.17 13.40 10.38
N THR A 126 -3.81 13.23 9.23
CA THR A 126 -4.30 14.33 8.39
C THR A 126 -5.77 14.14 8.03
N ARG A 127 -6.37 15.12 7.36
CA ARG A 127 -7.74 15.05 6.82
C ARG A 127 -7.80 14.51 5.39
N ASP A 128 -6.68 14.04 4.85
CA ASP A 128 -6.59 13.64 3.45
C ASP A 128 -7.38 12.36 3.19
N ASN A 129 -8.13 12.36 2.09
CA ASN A 129 -8.76 11.14 1.59
C ASN A 129 -7.73 10.35 0.78
N VAL A 130 -7.16 9.33 1.40
CA VAL A 130 -6.17 8.44 0.77
C VAL A 130 -6.76 7.10 0.32
N SER A 131 -8.08 6.88 0.46
CA SER A 131 -8.71 5.58 0.25
C SER A 131 -8.51 5.04 -1.16
N GLN A 132 -8.62 5.90 -2.19
CA GLN A 132 -8.37 5.48 -3.57
C GLN A 132 -6.92 5.04 -3.77
N LYS A 133 -5.97 5.84 -3.28
CA LYS A 133 -4.54 5.54 -3.45
C LYS A 133 -4.13 4.27 -2.70
N MET A 134 -4.68 4.04 -1.51
CA MET A 134 -4.49 2.80 -0.76
C MET A 134 -5.12 1.59 -1.48
N ALA A 135 -6.29 1.76 -2.10
CA ALA A 135 -6.93 0.73 -2.90
C ALA A 135 -6.09 0.38 -4.14
N ASP A 136 -5.56 1.40 -4.84
CA ASP A 136 -4.70 1.21 -6.02
C ASP A 136 -3.40 0.47 -5.65
N LEU A 137 -2.79 0.80 -4.51
CA LEU A 137 -1.59 0.12 -4.01
C LEU A 137 -1.88 -1.33 -3.59
N THR A 138 -3.04 -1.57 -2.99
CA THR A 138 -3.50 -2.93 -2.67
C THR A 138 -3.73 -3.74 -3.94
N ALA A 139 -4.36 -3.14 -4.95
CA ALA A 139 -4.59 -3.77 -6.25
C ALA A 139 -3.28 -4.10 -6.98
N GLN A 140 -2.29 -3.19 -6.94
CA GLN A 140 -0.96 -3.44 -7.49
C GLN A 140 -0.27 -4.63 -6.80
N PHE A 141 -0.34 -4.69 -5.47
CA PHE A 141 0.21 -5.83 -4.72
C PHE A 141 -0.53 -7.13 -5.04
N GLN A 142 -1.86 -7.10 -5.12
CA GLN A 142 -2.65 -8.27 -5.51
C GLN A 142 -2.34 -8.73 -6.93
N ALA A 143 -2.15 -7.81 -7.88
CA ALA A 143 -1.74 -8.15 -9.24
C ALA A 143 -0.35 -8.80 -9.27
N TYR A 144 0.59 -8.29 -8.46
CA TYR A 144 1.91 -8.92 -8.29
C TYR A 144 1.76 -10.36 -7.76
N ILE A 145 1.02 -10.54 -6.66
CA ILE A 145 0.75 -11.87 -6.08
C ILE A 145 0.08 -12.80 -7.10
N GLN A 146 -0.92 -12.34 -7.84
CA GLN A 146 -1.61 -13.15 -8.86
C GLN A 146 -0.69 -13.57 -10.01
N THR A 147 0.28 -12.72 -10.37
CA THR A 147 1.24 -13.01 -11.43
C THR A 147 2.26 -14.07 -10.97
N HIS A 148 2.75 -13.94 -9.73
CA HIS A 148 3.90 -14.71 -9.25
C HIS A 148 3.54 -15.92 -8.36
N CYS A 149 2.34 -15.99 -7.79
CA CYS A 149 1.89 -17.06 -6.89
C CYS A 149 1.00 -18.08 -7.62
N VAL A 150 1.61 -19.02 -8.35
CA VAL A 150 0.88 -20.04 -9.13
C VAL A 150 0.62 -21.34 -8.34
N GLU A 151 1.36 -21.59 -7.25
CA GLU A 151 1.15 -22.72 -6.33
C GLU A 151 1.27 -22.27 -4.85
N PRO A 152 0.67 -23.00 -3.89
CA PRO A 152 0.80 -22.68 -2.47
C PRO A 152 2.27 -22.82 -2.04
N ALA A 153 2.91 -21.68 -1.85
CA ALA A 153 4.25 -21.61 -1.33
C ALA A 153 4.33 -22.12 0.12
N ALA A 154 5.43 -22.77 0.48
CA ALA A 154 5.68 -23.19 1.85
C ALA A 154 5.95 -21.94 2.69
N ALA A 155 5.14 -21.73 3.73
CA ALA A 155 5.18 -20.53 4.53
C ALA A 155 6.54 -20.36 5.22
N LEU A 156 7.13 -19.16 5.12
CA LEU A 156 8.06 -18.66 6.13
C LEU A 156 7.50 -18.95 7.52
N ASN A 157 8.36 -19.27 8.49
CA ASN A 157 7.88 -19.33 9.87
C ASN A 157 7.65 -17.88 10.35
N TRP A 158 6.40 -17.47 10.46
CA TRP A 158 6.02 -16.08 10.72
C TRP A 158 6.50 -15.59 12.09
N ASP A 159 6.67 -16.50 13.03
CA ASP A 159 7.03 -16.20 14.42
C ASP A 159 8.55 -16.17 14.65
N THR A 160 9.35 -16.72 13.73
CA THR A 160 10.82 -16.81 13.90
C THR A 160 11.60 -16.15 12.76
N THR A 161 10.93 -15.75 11.68
CA THR A 161 11.55 -15.00 10.59
C THR A 161 11.63 -13.52 10.97
N PHE A 162 12.82 -13.06 11.34
CA PHE A 162 13.08 -11.67 11.66
C PHE A 162 13.22 -10.80 10.40
N MET A 163 12.67 -9.60 10.48
CA MET A 163 12.54 -8.59 9.43
C MET A 163 13.15 -7.25 9.87
N ASN A 164 14.07 -7.28 10.83
CA ASN A 164 14.86 -6.14 11.25
C ASN A 164 16.28 -6.57 11.67
N ASP A 165 17.20 -5.61 11.67
CA ASP A 165 18.61 -5.85 12.01
C ASP A 165 18.83 -6.24 13.48
N ARG A 166 17.86 -5.93 14.34
CA ARG A 166 17.92 -6.22 15.78
C ARG A 166 17.44 -7.64 16.13
N GLY A 167 16.85 -8.36 15.18
CA GLY A 167 16.26 -9.68 15.44
C GLY A 167 15.09 -9.62 16.42
N THR A 168 14.26 -8.57 16.35
CA THR A 168 13.10 -8.37 17.24
C THR A 168 11.77 -8.29 16.49
N SER A 169 11.75 -7.81 15.24
CA SER A 169 10.51 -7.76 14.43
C SER A 169 10.38 -9.05 13.63
N THR A 170 9.37 -9.88 13.92
CA THR A 170 9.00 -11.04 13.10
C THR A 170 7.92 -10.69 12.06
N VAL A 171 7.62 -11.58 11.10
CA VAL A 171 6.50 -11.37 10.15
C VAL A 171 5.17 -11.24 10.91
N SER A 172 4.95 -12.05 11.94
CA SER A 172 3.80 -11.92 12.87
C SER A 172 3.79 -10.54 13.55
N SER A 173 4.96 -10.08 14.04
CA SER A 173 5.14 -8.74 14.63
C SER A 173 4.65 -7.62 13.73
N LEU A 174 5.08 -7.65 12.47
CA LEU A 174 4.77 -6.61 11.49
C LEU A 174 3.31 -6.69 11.03
N ASN A 175 2.73 -7.88 10.96
CA ASN A 175 1.32 -8.06 10.63
C ASN A 175 0.40 -7.45 11.69
N GLU A 176 0.73 -7.63 12.97
CA GLU A 176 -0.01 -6.95 14.05
C GLU A 176 0.27 -5.44 14.05
N ALA A 177 1.51 -4.99 13.83
CA ALA A 177 1.82 -3.57 13.74
C ALA A 177 0.99 -2.87 12.63
N ARG A 178 0.85 -3.51 11.46
CA ARG A 178 -0.02 -3.07 10.38
C ARG A 178 -1.48 -2.90 10.85
N LEU A 179 -2.01 -3.86 11.61
CA LEU A 179 -3.37 -3.75 12.15
C LEU A 179 -3.52 -2.52 13.04
N VAL A 180 -2.55 -2.27 13.92
CA VAL A 180 -2.55 -1.10 14.81
C VAL A 180 -2.50 0.21 14.02
N MET A 181 -1.72 0.28 12.95
CA MET A 181 -1.67 1.43 12.04
C MET A 181 -3.02 1.69 11.37
N HIS A 182 -3.75 0.64 11.00
CA HIS A 182 -5.13 0.75 10.51
C HIS A 182 -6.11 1.24 11.57
N LEU A 183 -5.98 0.77 12.81
CA LEU A 183 -6.79 1.27 13.93
C LEU A 183 -6.54 2.77 14.16
N ALA A 184 -5.30 3.24 14.04
CA ALA A 184 -4.96 4.66 14.12
C ALA A 184 -5.62 5.49 13.01
N ALA A 185 -5.56 5.01 11.76
CA ALA A 185 -6.25 5.65 10.64
C ALA A 185 -7.77 5.74 10.87
N ASN A 186 -8.40 4.66 11.33
CA ASN A 186 -9.83 4.64 11.62
C ASN A 186 -10.21 5.56 12.78
N ALA A 187 -9.40 5.60 13.85
CA ALA A 187 -9.59 6.53 14.96
C ALA A 187 -9.56 7.99 14.46
N ASN A 188 -8.63 8.30 13.55
CA ASN A 188 -8.52 9.63 12.97
C ASN A 188 -9.72 10.01 12.10
N GLN A 189 -10.26 9.08 11.29
CA GLN A 189 -11.48 9.35 10.52
C GLN A 189 -12.68 9.66 11.42
N MET A 190 -12.82 8.93 12.54
CA MET A 190 -13.87 9.21 13.53
C MET A 190 -13.65 10.55 14.25
N ALA A 191 -12.39 10.93 14.50
CA ALA A 191 -12.07 12.25 15.05
C ALA A 191 -12.45 13.38 14.10
N ILE A 192 -12.17 13.24 12.80
CA ILE A 192 -12.57 14.21 11.78
C ILE A 192 -14.09 14.32 11.69
N GLN A 193 -14.80 13.20 11.76
CA GLN A 193 -16.26 13.20 11.80
C GLN A 193 -16.80 13.95 13.03
N ALA A 194 -16.25 13.70 14.22
CA ALA A 194 -16.63 14.43 15.44
C ALA A 194 -16.36 15.93 15.31
N GLU A 195 -15.22 16.32 14.73
CA GLU A 195 -14.86 17.73 14.48
C GLU A 195 -15.83 18.41 13.49
N ASN A 196 -16.23 17.72 12.42
CA ASN A 196 -17.18 18.26 11.44
C ASN A 196 -18.57 18.43 12.07
N LEU A 197 -19.06 17.44 12.81
CA LEU A 197 -20.33 17.52 13.53
C LEU A 197 -20.34 18.64 14.57
N ALA A 198 -19.21 18.86 15.26
CA ALA A 198 -19.07 19.97 16.20
C ALA A 198 -19.09 21.33 15.52
N GLN A 199 -18.51 21.44 14.33
CA GLN A 199 -18.56 22.66 13.53
C GLN A 199 -20.00 22.93 13.03
N GLU A 200 -20.68 21.92 12.50
CA GLU A 200 -22.09 22.02 12.09
C GLU A 200 -23.00 22.40 13.28
N ALA A 201 -22.71 21.89 14.47
CA ALA A 201 -23.49 22.21 15.67
C ALA A 201 -23.38 23.69 16.05
N LYS A 202 -22.18 24.29 15.93
CA LYS A 202 -22.00 25.73 16.16
C LYS A 202 -22.79 26.58 15.17
N GLU A 203 -22.86 26.14 13.92
CA GLU A 203 -23.66 26.82 12.90
C GLU A 203 -25.16 26.70 13.14
N ALA A 204 -25.63 25.54 13.64
CA ALA A 204 -27.01 25.34 14.04
C ALA A 204 -27.38 26.17 15.28
N GLU A 205 -26.48 26.26 16.26
CA GLU A 205 -26.65 27.07 17.46
C GLU A 205 -26.78 28.56 17.10
N ALA A 206 -25.94 29.06 16.20
CA ALA A 206 -26.03 30.43 15.68
C ALA A 206 -27.37 30.72 14.96
N LYS A 207 -28.03 29.69 14.42
CA LYS A 207 -29.37 29.78 13.81
C LYS A 207 -30.51 29.58 14.81
N GLY A 208 -30.21 29.25 16.07
CA GLY A 208 -31.19 28.96 17.11
C GLY A 208 -31.87 27.59 16.98
N ASP A 209 -31.35 26.67 16.17
CA ASP A 209 -31.94 25.35 15.96
C ASP A 209 -31.44 24.32 16.99
N GLN A 210 -32.06 24.37 18.18
CA GLN A 210 -31.67 23.53 19.31
C GLN A 210 -31.91 22.02 19.08
N ALA A 211 -32.87 21.66 18.21
CA ALA A 211 -33.12 20.27 17.87
C ALA A 211 -31.96 19.70 17.05
N VAL A 212 -31.46 20.47 16.08
CA VAL A 212 -30.28 20.10 15.28
C VAL A 212 -29.02 20.06 16.12
N VAL A 213 -28.80 21.03 17.03
CA VAL A 213 -27.65 21.03 17.95
C VAL A 213 -27.62 19.74 18.78
N THR A 214 -28.77 19.32 19.32
CA THR A 214 -28.87 18.10 20.13
C THR A 214 -28.52 16.85 19.32
N ALA A 215 -29.02 16.75 18.09
CA ALA A 215 -28.74 15.63 17.20
C ALA A 215 -27.25 15.56 16.80
N LEU A 216 -26.66 16.70 16.45
CA LEU A 216 -25.25 16.79 16.08
C LEU A 216 -24.33 16.48 17.27
N LYS A 217 -24.71 16.91 18.48
CA LYS A 217 -24.00 16.55 19.73
C LYS A 217 -23.98 15.04 19.94
N ALA A 218 -25.12 14.37 19.80
CA ALA A 218 -25.19 12.91 19.93
C ALA A 218 -24.32 12.19 18.88
N GLY A 219 -24.32 12.68 17.63
CA GLY A 219 -23.45 12.15 16.58
C GLY A 219 -21.96 12.34 16.86
N ALA A 220 -21.56 13.53 17.36
CA ALA A 220 -20.18 13.82 17.71
C ALA A 220 -19.71 12.94 18.88
N GLN A 221 -20.56 12.74 19.90
CA GLN A 221 -20.28 11.83 21.02
C GLN A 221 -20.13 10.37 20.56
N SER A 222 -21.00 9.90 19.66
CA SER A 222 -20.90 8.55 19.09
C SER A 222 -19.59 8.37 18.29
N SER A 223 -19.20 9.38 17.51
CA SER A 223 -17.94 9.38 16.76
C SER A 223 -16.73 9.37 17.71
N ALA A 224 -16.76 10.19 18.77
CA ALA A 224 -15.72 10.22 19.79
C ALA A 224 -15.58 8.90 20.54
N GLN A 225 -16.69 8.25 20.90
CA GLN A 225 -16.67 6.92 21.52
C GLN A 225 -16.06 5.88 20.59
N THR A 226 -16.40 5.92 19.30
CA THR A 226 -15.83 4.99 18.31
C THR A 226 -14.32 5.21 18.14
N ALA A 227 -13.86 6.47 18.09
CA ALA A 227 -12.44 6.81 18.06
C ALA A 227 -11.70 6.26 19.29
N ALA A 228 -12.29 6.41 20.48
CA ALA A 228 -11.75 5.87 21.73
C ALA A 228 -11.67 4.33 21.73
N ASN A 229 -12.68 3.65 21.17
CA ASN A 229 -12.66 2.19 21.02
C ASN A 229 -11.51 1.73 20.11
N PHE A 230 -11.27 2.42 18.98
CA PHE A 230 -10.12 2.12 18.11
C PHE A 230 -8.78 2.35 18.82
N ALA A 231 -8.63 3.46 19.55
CA ALA A 231 -7.43 3.72 20.34
C ALA A 231 -7.20 2.67 21.44
N GLN A 232 -8.28 2.20 22.09
CA GLN A 232 -8.19 1.16 23.10
C GLN A 232 -7.80 -0.20 22.49
N MET A 233 -8.35 -0.56 21.32
CA MET A 233 -7.93 -1.74 20.58
C MET A 233 -6.45 -1.64 20.19
N ALA A 234 -6.01 -0.50 19.65
CA ALA A 234 -4.60 -0.26 19.32
C ALA A 234 -3.68 -0.44 20.54
N LYS A 235 -4.06 0.11 21.69
CA LYS A 235 -3.35 -0.07 22.96
C LYS A 235 -3.33 -1.52 23.43
N SER A 236 -4.40 -2.28 23.22
CA SER A 236 -4.45 -3.70 23.61
C SER A 236 -3.42 -4.55 22.86
N HIS A 237 -3.11 -4.18 21.62
CA HIS A 237 -2.01 -4.80 20.85
C HIS A 237 -0.63 -4.40 21.38
N ALA A 238 -0.50 -3.25 22.04
CA ALA A 238 0.74 -2.80 22.69
C ALA A 238 1.20 -3.71 23.84
N ALA A 239 0.26 -4.43 24.49
CA ALA A 239 0.58 -5.37 25.56
C ALA A 239 1.48 -6.54 25.10
N THR A 240 1.71 -6.68 23.79
CA THR A 240 2.66 -7.63 23.21
C THR A 240 4.07 -7.05 22.98
N GLY A 241 4.34 -5.78 23.37
CA GLY A 241 5.69 -5.21 23.41
C GLY A 241 6.32 -4.86 22.06
N ARG A 242 5.52 -4.51 21.05
CA ARG A 242 6.01 -4.31 19.67
C ARG A 242 6.36 -2.85 19.39
N GLU A 243 7.66 -2.55 19.36
CA GLU A 243 8.24 -1.21 19.11
C GLU A 243 7.68 -0.57 17.82
N GLU A 244 7.38 -1.39 16.81
CA GLU A 244 6.93 -0.96 15.47
C GLU A 244 5.55 -0.30 15.46
N ALA A 245 4.73 -0.58 16.49
CA ALA A 245 3.35 -0.11 16.59
C ALA A 245 3.20 1.12 17.52
N VAL A 246 4.27 1.52 18.22
CA VAL A 246 4.22 2.57 19.26
C VAL A 246 3.69 3.89 18.70
N GLN A 247 4.20 4.33 17.55
CA GLN A 247 3.74 5.58 16.93
C GLN A 247 2.26 5.50 16.54
N ALA A 248 1.80 4.37 16.03
CA ALA A 248 0.39 4.19 15.67
C ALA A 248 -0.53 4.24 16.90
N ILE A 249 -0.10 3.71 18.04
CA ILE A 249 -0.85 3.81 19.31
C ILE A 249 -0.97 5.27 19.75
N ILE A 250 0.13 6.03 19.67
CA ILE A 250 0.15 7.47 19.98
C ILE A 250 -0.80 8.23 19.03
N ASP A 251 -0.72 7.96 17.73
CA ASP A 251 -1.59 8.59 16.72
C ASP A 251 -3.07 8.28 17.00
N ALA A 252 -3.41 7.03 17.32
CA ALA A 252 -4.78 6.62 17.66
C ALA A 252 -5.31 7.31 18.93
N GLN A 253 -4.48 7.40 19.98
CA GLN A 253 -4.83 8.09 21.22
C GLN A 253 -5.02 9.59 21.00
N ALA A 254 -4.12 10.24 20.25
CA ALA A 254 -4.25 11.63 19.89
C ALA A 254 -5.54 11.90 19.10
N ALA A 255 -5.90 11.02 18.16
CA ALA A 255 -7.17 11.10 17.44
C ALA A 255 -8.38 10.98 18.38
N ALA A 256 -8.39 10.01 19.29
CA ALA A 256 -9.46 9.86 20.27
C ALA A 256 -9.62 11.09 21.17
N ASP A 257 -8.51 11.67 21.63
CA ASP A 257 -8.53 12.88 22.45
C ASP A 257 -9.06 14.09 21.68
N ARG A 258 -8.71 14.24 20.40
CA ARG A 258 -9.29 15.29 19.54
C ARG A 258 -10.79 15.09 19.36
N ALA A 259 -11.22 13.86 19.07
CA ALA A 259 -12.63 13.54 18.90
C ALA A 259 -13.46 13.88 20.15
N LYS A 260 -12.93 13.51 21.33
CA LYS A 260 -13.53 13.85 22.62
C LYS A 260 -13.64 15.36 22.82
N LYS A 261 -12.55 16.11 22.63
CA LYS A 261 -12.55 17.58 22.73
C LYS A 261 -13.57 18.23 21.78
N ALA A 262 -13.69 17.71 20.56
CA ALA A 262 -14.68 18.21 19.60
C ALA A 262 -16.11 17.98 20.11
N ALA A 263 -16.43 16.77 20.57
CA ALA A 263 -17.75 16.44 21.11
C ALA A 263 -18.10 17.25 22.37
N ASP A 264 -17.12 17.42 23.28
CA ASP A 264 -17.28 18.18 24.52
C ASP A 264 -17.48 19.69 24.25
N SER A 265 -17.00 20.21 23.11
CA SER A 265 -17.13 21.63 22.75
C SER A 265 -18.52 22.06 22.30
N ILE A 266 -19.46 21.12 22.13
CA ILE A 266 -20.82 21.40 21.66
C ILE A 266 -21.73 21.72 22.86
N GLY A 267 -22.16 22.98 22.96
CA GLY A 267 -23.15 23.44 23.93
C GLY A 267 -22.61 23.97 25.27
N GLY A 268 -21.31 24.29 25.35
CA GLY A 268 -20.69 24.93 26.53
C GLY A 268 -20.15 23.96 27.56
#